data_AF-A0A0D6EKL2-F1
#
_entry.id   AF-A0A0D6EKL2-F1
#
_cell.length_a   1.000
_cell.length_b   1.000
_cell.length_c   1.000
_cell.angle_alpha   90.00
_cell.angle_beta   90.00
_cell.angle_gamma   90.00
#
_symmetry.space_group_name_H-M   'P 1'
#
loop_
_entity.id
_entity.type
_entity.pdbx_description
1 polymer ?
#
loop_
_entity_poly.entity_id
_entity_poly.type
_entity_poly.pdbx_seq_one_letter_code
_entity_poly.pdbx_strand_id
1 'polypeptide(L)'
;MAAGDQSPLVEVHATRSGFLGAFAKTGIPAGTLVLSDPPLFTLDAPLQAYLFQRSLSATSFGPTPVEGESDDEEEPAKTLEDFLDRAIRRMLALKTDSQREQFWQLANTRESLPGAYGIFATNAVQTHGETGGLFLLLSRFNSSCRPTLSRPAWDPVTRTIKLFALRDIEAGEELTWTYLNVTFEFEGVESRRAEMKRVFEFECACGACGDRVGEDERRASEARLLELRRLKARIGGWEHEGLESEGRRRVLGRIAELARAEGLWETAQRLEKALEASKDDERAPE
;
A
#
# COMPACT_ATOMS: atom_id res chain seq x y z
N MET A 1 28.71 5.57 -12.33
CA MET A 1 27.95 6.69 -11.74
C MET A 1 27.21 6.14 -10.54
N ALA A 2 27.39 6.76 -9.38
CA ALA A 2 27.15 6.17 -8.07
C ALA A 2 25.68 5.83 -7.79
N ALA A 3 25.48 4.80 -6.96
CA ALA A 3 24.21 4.33 -6.44
C ALA A 3 23.52 5.38 -5.56
N GLY A 4 22.19 5.44 -5.65
CA GLY A 4 21.31 5.97 -4.61
C GLY A 4 21.29 7.49 -4.49
N ASP A 5 20.69 8.18 -5.45
CA ASP A 5 20.18 9.53 -5.19
C ASP A 5 19.00 9.37 -4.21
N GLN A 6 19.29 9.52 -2.91
CA GLN A 6 18.25 9.60 -1.89
C GLN A 6 17.34 10.76 -2.28
N SER A 7 16.04 10.52 -2.40
CA SER A 7 15.06 11.60 -2.63
C SER A 7 15.39 12.78 -1.72
N PRO A 8 15.49 14.02 -2.25
CA PRO A 8 15.89 15.20 -1.48
C PRO A 8 14.94 15.45 -0.28
N LEU A 9 13.74 14.86 -0.33
CA LEU A 9 12.70 15.00 0.67
C LEU A 9 12.72 13.89 1.74
N VAL A 10 13.43 12.78 1.51
CA VAL A 10 13.31 11.55 2.31
C VAL A 10 14.64 11.18 2.95
N GLU A 11 14.64 10.92 4.25
CA GLU A 11 15.71 10.22 4.97
C GLU A 11 15.20 8.91 5.57
N VAL A 12 16.10 7.95 5.76
CA VAL A 12 15.78 6.64 6.36
C VAL A 12 16.60 6.49 7.62
N HIS A 13 15.93 6.28 8.75
CA HIS A 13 16.57 6.00 10.03
C HIS A 13 15.70 5.07 10.88
N ALA A 14 16.23 4.64 12.03
CA ALA A 14 15.49 3.77 12.94
C ALA A 14 14.29 4.50 13.54
N THR A 15 13.16 3.80 13.62
CA THR A 15 11.98 4.15 14.39
C THR A 15 12.21 3.83 15.87
N ARG A 16 11.28 4.25 16.73
CA ARG A 16 11.36 3.96 18.17
C ARG A 16 11.32 2.47 18.51
N SER A 17 10.78 1.63 17.61
CA SER A 17 10.74 0.18 17.76
C SER A 17 11.99 -0.52 17.22
N GLY A 18 12.97 0.21 16.69
CA GLY A 18 14.25 -0.33 16.21
C GLY A 18 14.25 -0.78 14.75
N PHE A 19 13.10 -0.76 14.06
CA PHE A 19 13.02 -0.99 12.62
C PHE A 19 13.35 0.28 11.84
N LEU A 20 13.69 0.18 10.56
CA LEU A 20 13.88 1.37 9.73
C LEU A 20 12.52 1.98 9.32
N GLY A 21 12.50 3.29 9.14
CA GLY A 21 11.37 4.05 8.61
C GLY A 21 11.85 5.20 7.73
N ALA A 22 10.98 5.68 6.85
CA ALA A 22 11.21 6.83 6.00
C ALA A 22 10.63 8.09 6.67
N PHE A 23 11.37 9.20 6.66
CA PHE A 23 11.01 10.45 7.33
C PHE A 23 11.22 11.64 6.40
N ALA A 24 10.43 12.69 6.61
CA ALA A 24 10.52 13.94 5.86
C ALA A 24 11.74 14.75 6.31
N LYS A 25 12.70 15.01 5.40
CA LYS A 25 13.87 15.88 5.69
C LYS A 25 13.47 17.35 5.92
N THR A 26 12.42 17.79 5.23
CA THR A 26 11.90 19.17 5.24
C THR A 26 10.38 19.14 5.23
N GLY A 27 9.73 20.30 5.40
CA GLY A 27 8.29 20.41 5.16
C GLY A 27 7.94 20.03 3.71
N ILE A 28 6.87 19.25 3.52
CA ILE A 28 6.40 18.78 2.20
C ILE A 28 4.95 19.23 2.01
N PRO A 29 4.66 20.11 1.05
CA PRO A 29 3.29 20.53 0.75
C PRO A 29 2.43 19.38 0.21
N ALA A 30 1.11 19.46 0.45
CA ALA A 30 0.13 18.55 -0.12
C ALA A 30 0.24 18.47 -1.66
N GLY A 31 0.09 17.27 -2.22
CA GLY A 31 0.18 17.00 -3.66
C GLY A 31 1.60 16.86 -4.21
N THR A 32 2.63 17.09 -3.40
CA THR A 32 4.04 16.92 -3.82
C THR A 32 4.34 15.46 -4.15
N LEU A 33 5.04 15.20 -5.25
CA LEU A 33 5.64 13.89 -5.55
C LEU A 33 6.81 13.64 -4.59
N VAL A 34 6.65 12.73 -3.65
CA VAL A 34 7.63 12.44 -2.59
C VAL A 34 8.63 11.38 -3.02
N LEU A 35 8.14 10.37 -3.73
CA LEU A 35 8.93 9.23 -4.18
C LEU A 35 8.60 8.89 -5.63
N SER A 36 9.63 8.65 -6.43
CA SER A 36 9.57 8.02 -7.75
C SER A 36 10.64 6.94 -7.80
N ASP A 37 10.28 5.72 -7.40
CA ASP A 37 11.24 4.63 -7.16
C ASP A 37 11.18 3.59 -8.29
N PRO A 38 12.29 3.32 -9.01
CA PRO A 38 12.35 2.22 -9.95
C PRO A 38 12.45 0.87 -9.21
N PRO A 39 11.89 -0.21 -9.75
CA PRO A 39 12.02 -1.51 -9.12
C PRO A 39 13.47 -1.98 -9.16
N LEU A 40 13.95 -2.59 -8.08
CA LEU A 40 15.18 -3.38 -8.10
C LEU A 40 15.04 -4.51 -9.12
N PHE A 41 13.91 -5.22 -9.08
CA PHE A 41 13.44 -6.14 -10.10
C PHE A 41 11.93 -6.32 -9.99
N THR A 42 11.33 -6.82 -11.07
CA THR A 42 9.97 -7.33 -11.10
C THR A 42 9.99 -8.84 -11.24
N LEU A 43 8.98 -9.50 -10.70
CA LEU A 43 8.77 -10.93 -10.85
C LEU A 43 7.31 -11.16 -11.20
N ASP A 44 7.09 -11.89 -12.29
CA ASP A 44 5.79 -12.50 -12.63
C ASP A 44 5.57 -13.67 -11.68
N ALA A 45 5.50 -13.35 -10.41
CA ALA A 45 4.93 -14.26 -9.46
C ALA A 45 3.40 -14.17 -9.66
N PRO A 46 2.65 -15.27 -9.51
CA PRO A 46 1.21 -15.23 -9.27
C PRO A 46 0.91 -14.60 -7.88
N LEU A 47 1.60 -13.49 -7.58
CA LEU A 47 1.73 -12.84 -6.29
C LEU A 47 0.43 -12.15 -5.92
N GLN A 48 -0.33 -11.70 -6.91
CA GLN A 48 -1.65 -11.14 -6.70
C GLN A 48 -2.74 -12.18 -6.53
N ALA A 49 -2.67 -13.30 -7.23
CA ALA A 49 -3.53 -14.43 -6.88
C ALA A 49 -3.32 -14.78 -5.39
N TYR A 50 -2.09 -14.86 -4.91
CA TYR A 50 -1.82 -15.25 -3.52
C TYR A 50 -2.10 -14.18 -2.44
N LEU A 51 -1.71 -12.91 -2.66
CA LEU A 51 -1.90 -11.82 -1.69
C LEU A 51 -3.30 -11.18 -1.77
N PHE A 52 -3.96 -11.15 -2.94
CA PHE A 52 -5.34 -10.65 -3.08
C PHE A 52 -6.41 -11.74 -2.88
N GLN A 53 -6.24 -13.01 -3.31
CA GLN A 53 -7.27 -14.08 -3.09
C GLN A 53 -7.48 -14.39 -1.60
N ARG A 54 -6.45 -14.25 -0.75
CA ARG A 54 -6.60 -14.46 0.71
C ARG A 54 -7.55 -13.47 1.40
N SER A 55 -7.99 -12.41 0.72
CA SER A 55 -9.01 -11.49 1.23
C SER A 55 -10.41 -11.75 0.67
N LEU A 56 -10.58 -12.58 -0.38
CA LEU A 56 -11.85 -12.66 -1.10
C LEU A 56 -12.49 -14.06 -1.22
N SER A 57 -11.78 -15.18 -1.14
CA SER A 57 -12.49 -16.47 -1.25
C SER A 57 -11.62 -17.70 -0.97
N ALA A 58 -12.17 -18.61 -0.16
CA ALA A 58 -11.78 -20.01 -0.13
C ALA A 58 -12.30 -20.71 -1.40
N THR A 59 -11.46 -20.89 -2.42
CA THR A 59 -11.50 -22.02 -3.39
C THR A 59 -10.36 -21.92 -4.43
N SER A 60 -9.83 -23.09 -4.75
CA SER A 60 -8.62 -23.44 -5.51
C SER A 60 -8.51 -22.91 -6.96
N PHE A 61 -7.30 -22.68 -7.48
CA PHE A 61 -6.53 -23.56 -8.40
C PHE A 61 -5.25 -22.86 -8.88
N GLY A 62 -4.09 -23.52 -8.78
CA GLY A 62 -2.78 -23.02 -9.22
C GLY A 62 -2.41 -23.43 -10.66
N PRO A 63 -1.53 -22.70 -11.36
CA PRO A 63 -1.16 -22.98 -12.76
C PRO A 63 -0.06 -24.05 -12.92
N THR A 64 -0.09 -24.74 -14.06
CA THR A 64 0.83 -25.81 -14.48
C THR A 64 2.14 -25.29 -15.08
N PRO A 65 3.27 -26.03 -14.97
CA PRO A 65 4.58 -25.63 -15.51
C PRO A 65 4.67 -25.72 -17.03
N VAL A 66 5.40 -24.79 -17.66
CA VAL A 66 5.78 -24.80 -19.08
C VAL A 66 7.13 -25.52 -19.23
N GLU A 67 7.20 -26.47 -20.18
CA GLU A 67 8.40 -27.24 -20.50
C GLU A 67 9.35 -26.46 -21.43
N GLY A 68 10.65 -26.54 -21.12
CA GLY A 68 11.74 -26.32 -22.07
C GLY A 68 12.65 -25.13 -21.77
N GLU A 69 13.71 -25.34 -20.99
CA GLU A 69 15.01 -24.68 -21.16
C GLU A 69 16.14 -25.47 -20.45
N SER A 70 17.33 -25.42 -21.04
CA SER A 70 18.42 -26.39 -21.00
C SER A 70 19.20 -26.56 -19.69
N ASP A 71 19.82 -27.75 -19.59
CA ASP A 71 20.65 -28.30 -18.52
C ASP A 71 21.73 -27.36 -17.96
N ASP A 72 21.50 -26.89 -16.73
CA ASP A 72 22.50 -26.86 -15.67
C ASP A 72 21.94 -27.74 -14.54
N GLU A 73 22.69 -28.74 -14.06
CA GLU A 73 22.26 -29.72 -13.04
C GLU A 73 22.00 -29.06 -11.66
N GLU A 74 20.96 -28.23 -11.54
CA GLU A 74 20.34 -27.90 -10.27
C GLU A 74 19.20 -28.88 -10.03
N GLU A 75 19.25 -29.67 -8.94
CA GLU A 75 18.12 -30.51 -8.52
C GLU A 75 16.82 -29.70 -8.60
N PRO A 76 15.76 -30.19 -9.27
CA PRO A 76 14.53 -29.42 -9.45
C PRO A 76 13.99 -28.92 -8.11
N ALA A 77 13.44 -27.70 -8.11
CA ALA A 77 12.85 -27.12 -6.90
C ALA A 77 11.79 -28.06 -6.32
N LYS A 78 11.87 -28.35 -5.02
CA LYS A 78 11.02 -29.34 -4.35
C LYS A 78 9.65 -28.76 -4.01
N THR A 79 9.56 -27.44 -3.91
CA THR A 79 8.36 -26.67 -3.59
C THR A 79 8.28 -25.42 -4.47
N LEU A 80 7.08 -24.82 -4.55
CA LEU A 80 6.90 -23.54 -5.25
C LEU A 80 7.69 -22.42 -4.56
N GLU A 81 7.77 -22.46 -3.24
CA GLU A 81 8.53 -21.51 -2.42
C GLU A 81 10.03 -21.57 -2.75
N ASP A 82 10.58 -22.77 -2.88
CA ASP A 82 11.99 -22.97 -3.28
C ASP A 82 12.23 -22.47 -4.71
N PHE A 83 11.28 -22.71 -5.62
CA PHE A 83 11.37 -22.21 -6.99
C PHE A 83 11.41 -20.69 -7.04
N LEU A 84 10.51 -20.02 -6.31
CA LEU A 84 10.46 -18.56 -6.22
C LEU A 84 11.72 -17.98 -5.57
N ASP A 85 12.24 -18.61 -4.51
CA ASP A 85 13.49 -18.20 -3.87
C ASP A 85 14.67 -18.26 -4.84
N ARG A 86 14.80 -19.35 -5.59
CA ARG A 86 15.84 -19.48 -6.62
C ARG A 86 15.68 -18.45 -7.74
N ALA A 87 14.46 -18.21 -8.21
CA ALA A 87 14.19 -17.20 -9.21
C ALA A 87 14.61 -15.80 -8.73
N ILE A 88 14.29 -15.44 -7.49
CA ILE A 88 14.70 -14.17 -6.88
C ILE A 88 16.23 -14.09 -6.76
N ARG A 89 16.90 -15.17 -6.33
CA ARG A 89 18.38 -15.20 -6.27
C ARG A 89 19.04 -15.00 -7.63
N ARG A 90 18.49 -15.60 -8.69
CA ARG A 90 18.95 -15.37 -10.07
C ARG A 90 18.79 -13.91 -10.47
N MET A 91 17.65 -13.29 -10.15
CA MET A 91 17.44 -11.85 -10.38
C MET A 91 18.41 -10.97 -9.59
N LEU A 92 18.72 -11.34 -8.34
CA LEU A 92 19.69 -10.64 -7.49
C LEU A 92 21.12 -10.77 -8.02
N ALA A 93 21.51 -11.92 -8.61
CA ALA A 93 22.83 -12.11 -9.18
C ALA A 93 23.16 -11.09 -10.30
N LEU A 94 22.13 -10.54 -10.96
CA LEU A 94 22.24 -9.48 -11.97
C LEU A 94 22.32 -8.06 -11.37
N LYS A 95 22.25 -7.90 -10.04
CA LYS A 95 22.28 -6.61 -9.34
C LYS A 95 23.66 -6.32 -8.78
N THR A 96 23.95 -5.05 -8.53
CA THR A 96 25.21 -4.62 -7.90
C THR A 96 25.34 -5.16 -6.48
N ASP A 97 26.57 -5.29 -5.98
CA ASP A 97 26.85 -5.78 -4.63
C ASP A 97 26.12 -4.96 -3.57
N SER A 98 26.13 -3.63 -3.71
CA SER A 98 25.41 -2.71 -2.83
C SER A 98 23.90 -2.95 -2.85
N GLN A 99 23.30 -3.17 -4.03
CA GLN A 99 21.86 -3.47 -4.12
C GLN A 99 21.51 -4.82 -3.48
N ARG A 100 22.37 -5.84 -3.65
CA ARG A 100 22.18 -7.15 -3.01
C ARG A 100 22.27 -7.02 -1.49
N GLU A 101 23.23 -6.26 -0.99
CA GLU A 101 23.35 -5.98 0.45
C GLU A 101 22.10 -5.27 0.98
N GLN A 102 21.63 -4.22 0.29
CA GLN A 102 20.41 -3.50 0.67
C GLN A 102 19.17 -4.40 0.66
N PHE A 103 19.07 -5.34 -0.30
CA PHE A 103 18.00 -6.34 -0.33
C PHE A 103 17.99 -7.20 0.93
N TRP A 104 19.15 -7.73 1.35
CA TRP A 104 19.25 -8.58 2.53
C TRP A 104 19.03 -7.84 3.86
N GLN A 105 19.04 -6.51 3.83
CA GLN A 105 18.69 -5.63 4.96
C GLN A 105 17.21 -5.24 4.97
N LEU A 106 16.39 -5.68 4.01
CA LEU A 106 14.95 -5.44 4.04
C LEU A 106 14.28 -6.30 5.12
N ALA A 107 13.10 -5.86 5.58
CA ALA A 107 12.34 -6.60 6.58
C ALA A 107 11.91 -7.98 6.04
N ASN A 108 11.91 -9.00 6.89
CA ASN A 108 11.32 -10.29 6.58
C ASN A 108 10.40 -10.68 7.75
N THR A 109 9.08 -10.57 7.56
CA THR A 109 8.12 -11.02 8.57
C THR A 109 7.71 -12.48 8.40
N ARG A 110 8.25 -13.15 7.36
CA ARG A 110 7.89 -14.50 6.94
C ARG A 110 9.09 -15.44 7.05
N GLU A 111 9.64 -15.57 8.25
CA GLU A 111 10.84 -16.38 8.52
C GLU A 111 10.68 -17.88 8.21
N SER A 112 9.43 -18.36 8.12
CA SER A 112 9.11 -19.72 7.72
C SER A 112 9.30 -20.00 6.22
N LEU A 113 9.39 -18.94 5.40
CA LEU A 113 9.66 -19.05 3.97
C LEU A 113 11.17 -19.02 3.69
N PRO A 114 11.63 -19.58 2.55
CA PRO A 114 13.00 -19.38 2.08
C PRO A 114 13.38 -17.90 2.05
N GLY A 115 14.62 -17.58 2.47
CA GLY A 115 14.97 -16.21 2.87
C GLY A 115 14.76 -15.11 1.82
N ALA A 116 15.10 -15.36 0.54
CA ALA A 116 14.90 -14.35 -0.51
C ALA A 116 13.41 -14.20 -0.84
N TYR A 117 12.69 -15.33 -0.86
CA TYR A 117 11.24 -15.30 -1.06
C TYR A 117 10.49 -14.66 0.11
N GLY A 118 10.88 -14.91 1.36
CA GLY A 118 10.29 -14.27 2.55
C GLY A 118 10.44 -12.75 2.54
N ILE A 119 11.63 -12.24 2.20
CA ILE A 119 11.87 -10.81 2.00
C ILE A 119 10.97 -10.27 0.89
N PHE A 120 10.91 -10.94 -0.26
CA PHE A 120 10.08 -10.50 -1.37
C PHE A 120 8.59 -10.49 -1.00
N ALA A 121 8.08 -11.55 -0.38
CA ALA A 121 6.69 -11.67 0.05
C ALA A 121 6.31 -10.71 1.20
N THR A 122 7.30 -10.12 1.88
CA THR A 122 7.10 -9.07 2.89
C THR A 122 7.02 -7.67 2.26
N ASN A 123 7.81 -7.40 1.21
CA ASN A 123 8.06 -6.03 0.72
C ASN A 123 7.56 -5.74 -0.71
N ALA A 124 7.21 -6.77 -1.48
CA ALA A 124 6.81 -6.58 -2.86
C ALA A 124 5.49 -5.83 -2.98
N VAL A 125 5.43 -4.92 -3.95
CA VAL A 125 4.25 -4.11 -4.27
C VAL A 125 3.80 -4.42 -5.68
N GLN A 126 2.49 -4.54 -5.90
CA GLN A 126 1.90 -4.72 -7.22
C GLN A 126 2.32 -3.59 -8.16
N THR A 127 2.70 -3.94 -9.38
CA THR A 127 3.04 -2.99 -10.44
C THR A 127 1.93 -2.93 -11.50
N HIS A 128 1.87 -3.93 -12.38
CA HIS A 128 0.85 -4.08 -13.41
C HIS A 128 0.44 -5.55 -13.53
N GLY A 129 -0.83 -5.81 -13.87
CA GLY A 129 -1.34 -7.19 -13.93
C GLY A 129 -1.02 -7.88 -12.60
N GLU A 130 -0.59 -9.14 -12.64
CA GLU A 130 -0.19 -9.92 -11.47
C GLU A 130 1.26 -9.71 -11.01
N THR A 131 2.02 -8.85 -11.68
CA THR A 131 3.47 -8.67 -11.47
C THR A 131 3.77 -7.91 -10.18
N GLY A 132 4.60 -8.52 -9.33
CA GLY A 132 5.17 -7.89 -8.13
C GLY A 132 6.49 -7.19 -8.44
N GLY A 133 6.66 -5.98 -7.91
CA GLY A 133 7.91 -5.25 -7.95
C GLY A 133 8.51 -5.14 -6.56
N LEU A 134 9.83 -5.31 -6.47
CA LEU A 134 10.58 -5.03 -5.25
C LEU A 134 11.34 -3.71 -5.40
N PHE A 135 11.25 -2.85 -4.39
CA PHE A 135 11.71 -1.46 -4.45
C PHE A 135 12.52 -1.14 -3.20
N LEU A 136 13.82 -0.87 -3.34
CA LEU A 136 14.71 -0.75 -2.17
C LEU A 136 14.34 0.42 -1.24
N LEU A 137 13.89 1.55 -1.79
CA LEU A 137 13.55 2.72 -1.00
C LEU A 137 12.10 2.68 -0.52
N LEU A 138 11.15 2.32 -1.39
CA LEU A 138 9.73 2.13 -0.99
C LEU A 138 9.57 1.12 0.16
N SER A 139 10.39 0.06 0.20
CA SER A 139 10.37 -0.95 1.27
C SER A 139 10.78 -0.40 2.65
N ARG A 140 11.24 0.86 2.72
CA ARG A 140 11.56 1.56 3.97
C ARG A 140 10.40 2.40 4.51
N PHE A 141 9.30 2.53 3.75
CA PHE A 141 8.13 3.30 4.18
C PHE A 141 7.17 2.41 4.95
N ASN A 142 6.94 2.71 6.22
CA ASN A 142 6.07 1.91 7.08
C ASN A 142 4.58 2.12 6.78
N SER A 143 3.77 1.22 7.34
CA SER A 143 2.32 1.27 7.24
C SER A 143 1.67 2.17 8.29
N SER A 144 0.71 3.00 7.88
CA SER A 144 -0.23 3.67 8.79
C SER A 144 -1.66 3.51 8.31
N CYS A 145 -2.58 3.24 9.24
CA CYS A 145 -4.02 3.23 8.94
C CYS A 145 -4.58 4.63 8.60
N ARG A 146 -3.82 5.69 8.93
CA ARG A 146 -4.06 7.09 8.54
C ARG A 146 -2.74 7.63 7.96
N PRO A 147 -2.46 7.32 6.69
CA PRO A 147 -1.15 7.58 6.09
C PRO A 147 -0.94 9.05 5.75
N THR A 148 0.33 9.45 5.63
CA THR A 148 0.74 10.76 5.13
C THR A 148 0.84 10.80 3.60
N LEU A 149 1.08 9.63 2.98
CA LEU A 149 1.25 9.47 1.54
C LEU A 149 0.13 8.64 0.89
N SER A 150 -0.06 8.85 -0.41
CA SER A 150 -0.97 8.07 -1.24
C SER A 150 -0.58 6.60 -1.26
N ARG A 151 -1.47 5.74 -1.77
CA ARG A 151 -1.04 4.39 -2.11
C ARG A 151 0.01 4.43 -3.24
N PRO A 152 0.91 3.43 -3.31
CA PRO A 152 1.82 3.24 -4.42
C PRO A 152 1.08 3.22 -5.76
N ALA A 153 1.40 4.15 -6.65
CA ALA A 153 0.84 4.20 -8.00
C ALA A 153 1.93 3.84 -9.02
N TRP A 154 1.73 2.77 -9.78
CA TRP A 154 2.65 2.38 -10.84
C TRP A 154 2.49 3.26 -12.07
N ASP A 155 3.58 3.87 -12.51
CA ASP A 155 3.66 4.57 -13.78
C ASP A 155 4.32 3.66 -14.83
N PRO A 156 3.58 3.15 -15.84
CA PRO A 156 4.14 2.26 -16.85
C PRO A 156 5.07 2.98 -17.84
N VAL A 157 4.96 4.31 -17.97
CA VAL A 157 5.79 5.11 -18.89
C VAL A 157 7.18 5.27 -18.29
N THR A 158 7.27 5.69 -17.03
CA THR A 158 8.57 5.86 -16.34
C THR A 158 9.07 4.58 -15.68
N ARG A 159 8.23 3.54 -15.57
CA ARG A 159 8.50 2.27 -14.89
C ARG A 159 8.91 2.46 -13.43
N THR A 160 8.16 3.28 -12.71
CA THR A 160 8.43 3.64 -11.31
C THR A 160 7.15 3.59 -10.49
N ILE A 161 7.27 3.29 -9.19
CA ILE A 161 6.21 3.58 -8.23
C ILE A 161 6.29 5.05 -7.80
N LYS A 162 5.13 5.70 -7.74
CA LYS A 162 4.98 7.07 -7.25
C LYS A 162 4.21 7.12 -5.94
N LEU A 163 4.66 7.99 -5.04
CA LEU A 163 3.94 8.37 -3.81
C LEU A 163 3.77 9.89 -3.76
N PHE A 164 2.57 10.34 -3.42
CA PHE A 164 2.24 11.75 -3.29
C PHE A 164 1.85 12.11 -1.86
N ALA A 165 2.23 13.30 -1.41
CA ALA A 165 1.80 13.82 -0.11
C ALA A 165 0.29 14.07 -0.10
N LEU A 166 -0.43 13.49 0.85
CA LEU A 166 -1.89 13.64 0.95
C LEU A 166 -2.32 14.89 1.73
N ARG A 167 -1.39 15.50 2.46
CA ARG A 167 -1.56 16.76 3.19
C ARG A 167 -0.20 17.42 3.33
N ASP A 168 -0.16 18.59 3.94
CA ASP A 168 1.10 19.17 4.38
C ASP A 168 1.75 18.26 5.45
N ILE A 169 3.03 17.97 5.29
CA ILE A 169 3.84 17.09 6.16
C ILE A 169 4.96 17.94 6.76
N GLU A 170 5.15 17.80 8.07
CA GLU A 170 6.19 18.53 8.80
C GLU A 170 7.57 17.87 8.65
N ALA A 171 8.64 18.64 8.80
CA ALA A 171 9.99 18.08 8.85
C ALA A 171 10.13 17.14 10.07
N GLY A 172 10.75 15.98 9.87
CA GLY A 172 10.89 14.91 10.85
C GLY A 172 9.67 14.01 11.02
N GLU A 173 8.57 14.28 10.31
CA GLU A 173 7.39 13.40 10.33
C GLU A 173 7.65 12.10 9.56
N GLU A 174 7.11 10.97 10.06
CA GLU A 174 7.24 9.68 9.40
C GLU A 174 6.36 9.61 8.13
N LEU A 175 6.98 9.22 7.03
CA LEU A 175 6.35 9.04 5.74
C LEU A 175 5.77 7.62 5.65
N THR A 176 4.45 7.55 5.60
CA THR A 176 3.72 6.27 5.64
C THR A 176 2.67 6.20 4.54
N TRP A 177 2.45 5.00 4.01
CA TRP A 177 1.30 4.66 3.18
C TRP A 177 0.53 3.52 3.84
N THR A 178 -0.68 3.18 3.38
CA THR A 178 -1.46 2.10 3.99
C THR A 178 -1.25 0.78 3.28
N TYR A 179 -0.78 -0.24 4.01
CA TYR A 179 -0.64 -1.59 3.47
C TYR A 179 -1.99 -2.31 3.30
N LEU A 180 -3.02 -1.85 4.01
CA LEU A 180 -4.34 -2.47 3.95
C LEU A 180 -5.11 -2.06 2.68
N ASN A 181 -5.88 -3.01 2.18
CA ASN A 181 -6.81 -2.80 1.07
C ASN A 181 -7.82 -1.68 1.40
N VAL A 182 -8.30 -0.98 0.37
CA VAL A 182 -9.37 0.02 0.47
C VAL A 182 -10.63 -0.49 1.15
N THR A 183 -10.87 -1.81 1.17
CA THR A 183 -12.01 -2.40 1.90
C THR A 183 -11.94 -2.17 3.43
N PHE A 184 -10.74 -2.01 3.99
CA PHE A 184 -10.53 -1.79 5.43
C PHE A 184 -10.46 -0.30 5.83
N GLU A 185 -10.66 0.62 4.89
CA GLU A 185 -10.53 2.07 5.12
C GLU A 185 -11.48 2.58 6.23
N PHE A 186 -12.70 2.06 6.27
CA PHE A 186 -13.76 2.44 7.23
C PHE A 186 -13.94 1.43 8.36
N GLU A 187 -13.10 0.40 8.43
CA GLU A 187 -13.16 -0.60 9.49
C GLU A 187 -12.60 -0.06 10.80
N GLY A 188 -13.09 -0.57 11.93
CA GLY A 188 -12.63 -0.18 13.27
C GLY A 188 -11.20 -0.68 13.57
N VAL A 189 -10.62 -0.20 14.66
CA VAL A 189 -9.21 -0.50 15.02
C VAL A 189 -8.92 -1.99 15.08
N GLU A 190 -9.77 -2.76 15.75
CA GLU A 190 -9.56 -4.20 15.96
C GLU A 190 -9.61 -4.98 14.64
N SER A 191 -10.54 -4.62 13.75
CA SER A 191 -10.64 -5.22 12.41
C SER A 191 -9.38 -4.95 11.58
N ARG A 192 -8.87 -3.70 11.60
CA ARG A 192 -7.62 -3.34 10.91
C ARG A 192 -6.39 -4.03 11.51
N ARG A 193 -6.30 -4.15 12.84
CA ARG A 193 -5.21 -4.85 13.54
C ARG A 193 -5.22 -6.35 13.21
N ALA A 194 -6.39 -6.98 13.26
CA ALA A 194 -6.56 -8.39 12.94
C ALA A 194 -6.12 -8.69 11.50
N GLU A 195 -6.52 -7.84 10.54
CA GLU A 195 -6.11 -8.02 9.14
C GLU A 195 -4.61 -7.81 8.94
N MET A 196 -4.03 -6.77 9.55
CA MET A 196 -2.59 -6.52 9.47
C MET A 196 -1.79 -7.74 9.97
N LYS A 197 -2.19 -8.29 11.12
CA LYS A 197 -1.57 -9.49 11.70
C LYS A 197 -1.75 -10.71 10.80
N ARG A 198 -2.93 -10.89 10.22
CA ARG A 198 -3.26 -12.04 9.35
C ARG A 198 -2.48 -12.03 8.04
N VAL A 199 -2.25 -10.84 7.46
CA VAL A 199 -1.64 -10.69 6.13
C VAL A 199 -0.13 -10.47 6.22
N PHE A 200 0.31 -9.57 7.09
CA PHE A 200 1.71 -9.12 7.16
C PHE A 200 2.48 -9.67 8.36
N GLU A 201 1.83 -10.44 9.23
CA GLU A 201 2.45 -11.14 10.36
C GLU A 201 3.08 -10.17 11.39
N PHE A 202 2.56 -8.94 11.49
CA PHE A 202 2.92 -7.95 12.53
C PHE A 202 1.70 -7.23 13.12
N GLU A 203 1.85 -6.69 14.34
CA GLU A 203 0.82 -5.92 15.02
C GLU A 203 0.89 -4.42 14.67
N CYS A 204 -0.23 -3.85 14.21
CA CYS A 204 -0.26 -2.44 13.82
C CYS A 204 -0.17 -1.52 15.04
N ALA A 205 0.93 -0.74 15.11
CA ALA A 205 1.18 0.25 16.15
C ALA A 205 1.17 1.71 15.63
N CYS A 206 0.55 1.97 14.46
CA CYS A 206 0.49 3.33 13.90
C CYS A 206 -0.28 4.29 14.83
N GLY A 207 -0.09 5.60 14.67
CA GLY A 207 -0.72 6.61 15.53
C GLY A 207 -2.24 6.49 15.66
N ALA A 208 -2.92 6.01 14.60
CA ALA A 208 -4.37 5.80 14.61
C ALA A 208 -4.82 4.51 15.30
N CYS A 209 -3.97 3.47 15.36
CA CYS A 209 -4.30 2.19 16.00
C CYS A 209 -3.65 2.04 17.36
N GLY A 210 -2.61 2.80 17.68
CA GLY A 210 -1.86 2.68 18.92
C GLY A 210 -2.61 3.18 20.15
N ASP A 211 -2.02 2.93 21.31
CA ASP A 211 -2.64 3.18 22.62
C ASP A 211 -2.53 4.66 23.06
N ARG A 212 -1.95 5.53 22.22
CA ARG A 212 -1.83 6.96 22.49
C ARG A 212 -3.12 7.75 22.22
N VAL A 213 -4.10 7.13 21.57
CA VAL A 213 -5.41 7.74 21.29
C VAL A 213 -6.26 7.63 22.55
N GLY A 214 -6.73 8.77 23.07
CA GLY A 214 -7.59 8.79 24.25
C GLY A 214 -8.93 8.08 24.03
N GLU A 215 -9.57 7.60 25.11
CA GLU A 215 -10.82 6.84 25.00
C GLU A 215 -11.94 7.64 24.29
N ASP A 216 -12.08 8.92 24.61
CA ASP A 216 -13.07 9.80 23.96
C ASP A 216 -12.81 9.96 22.46
N GLU A 217 -11.55 10.17 22.08
CA GLU A 217 -11.14 10.28 20.69
C GLU A 217 -11.38 8.96 19.93
N ARG A 218 -11.08 7.83 20.59
CA ARG A 218 -11.33 6.49 20.06
C ARG A 218 -12.83 6.27 19.83
N ARG A 219 -13.68 6.59 20.81
CA ARG A 219 -15.15 6.48 20.68
C ARG A 219 -15.70 7.37 19.56
N ALA A 220 -15.21 8.59 19.45
CA ALA A 220 -15.59 9.51 18.38
C ALA A 220 -15.17 8.98 16.99
N SER A 221 -13.96 8.43 16.88
CA SER A 221 -13.49 7.82 15.63
C SER A 221 -14.31 6.60 15.24
N GLU A 222 -14.58 5.68 16.17
CA GLU A 222 -15.42 4.50 15.92
C GLU A 222 -16.85 4.89 15.50
N ALA A 223 -17.42 5.96 16.07
CA ALA A 223 -18.71 6.49 15.65
C ALA A 223 -18.68 7.03 14.20
N ARG A 224 -17.64 7.80 13.83
CA ARG A 224 -17.46 8.30 12.45
C ARG A 224 -17.27 7.15 11.46
N LEU A 225 -16.49 6.13 11.83
CA LEU A 225 -16.26 4.94 11.00
C LEU A 225 -17.55 4.11 10.80
N LEU A 226 -18.36 3.97 11.85
CA LEU A 226 -19.68 3.34 11.73
C LEU A 226 -20.62 4.13 10.79
N GLU A 227 -20.62 5.46 10.87
CA GLU A 227 -21.38 6.31 9.95
C GLU A 227 -20.89 6.14 8.51
N LEU A 228 -19.57 6.19 8.28
CA LEU A 228 -18.96 5.96 6.97
C LEU A 228 -19.36 4.62 6.35
N ARG A 229 -19.35 3.52 7.13
CA ARG A 229 -19.80 2.20 6.67
C ARG A 229 -21.26 2.19 6.26
N ARG A 230 -22.14 2.81 7.04
CA ARG A 230 -23.58 2.94 6.72
C ARG A 230 -23.80 3.74 5.44
N LEU A 231 -23.09 4.85 5.26
CA LEU A 231 -23.20 5.68 4.07
C LEU A 231 -22.65 4.97 2.82
N LYS A 232 -21.53 4.24 2.94
CA LYS A 232 -20.97 3.42 1.86
C LYS A 232 -21.95 2.34 1.41
N ALA A 233 -22.55 1.60 2.34
CA ALA A 233 -23.55 0.58 2.04
C ALA A 233 -24.78 1.16 1.33
N ARG A 234 -25.22 2.35 1.76
CA ARG A 234 -26.32 3.07 1.12
C ARG A 234 -26.01 3.45 -0.33
N ILE A 235 -24.79 3.88 -0.66
CA ILE A 235 -24.38 4.18 -2.04
C ILE A 235 -24.25 2.90 -2.88
N GLY A 236 -23.73 1.82 -2.32
CA GLY A 236 -23.60 0.54 -3.02
C GLY A 236 -24.93 -0.02 -3.51
N GLY A 237 -26.03 0.24 -2.79
CA GLY A 237 -27.39 -0.10 -3.24
C GLY A 237 -27.95 0.79 -4.35
N TRP A 238 -27.32 1.92 -4.66
CA TRP A 238 -27.86 2.92 -5.59
C TRP A 238 -27.47 2.71 -7.05
N GLU A 239 -26.62 1.75 -7.36
CA GLU A 239 -26.35 1.35 -8.75
C GLU A 239 -27.60 0.79 -9.45
N HIS A 240 -28.66 0.47 -8.70
CA HIS A 240 -29.90 -0.13 -9.21
C HIS A 240 -31.14 0.79 -9.25
N GLU A 241 -31.17 1.94 -8.57
CA GLU A 241 -32.46 2.62 -8.27
C GLU A 241 -32.64 4.06 -8.78
N GLY A 242 -31.76 4.62 -9.61
CA GLY A 242 -32.06 5.88 -10.34
C GLY A 242 -32.46 7.07 -9.45
N LEU A 243 -31.92 7.18 -8.24
CA LEU A 243 -32.19 8.27 -7.29
C LEU A 243 -31.58 9.61 -7.77
N GLU A 244 -32.29 10.71 -7.47
CA GLU A 244 -31.93 12.10 -7.79
C GLU A 244 -30.46 12.44 -7.45
N SER A 245 -29.77 13.08 -8.39
CA SER A 245 -28.37 13.51 -8.31
C SER A 245 -28.04 14.23 -6.99
N GLU A 246 -28.96 15.06 -6.49
CA GLU A 246 -28.78 15.87 -5.28
C GLU A 246 -28.77 15.04 -3.98
N GLY A 247 -29.58 13.97 -3.90
CA GLY A 247 -29.55 13.05 -2.76
C GLY A 247 -28.21 12.29 -2.69
N ARG A 248 -27.70 11.87 -3.85
CA ARG A 248 -26.40 11.19 -3.96
C ARG A 248 -25.24 12.11 -3.61
N ARG A 249 -25.27 13.34 -4.13
CA ARG A 249 -24.27 14.38 -3.86
C ARG A 249 -24.14 14.71 -2.39
N ARG A 250 -25.27 14.85 -1.66
CA ARG A 250 -25.27 15.09 -0.21
C ARG A 250 -24.61 13.96 0.58
N VAL A 251 -24.89 12.70 0.22
CA VAL A 251 -24.27 11.55 0.89
C VAL A 251 -22.77 11.49 0.59
N LEU A 252 -22.35 11.68 -0.66
CA LEU A 252 -20.92 11.73 -1.03
C LEU A 252 -20.19 12.87 -0.31
N GLY A 253 -20.82 14.04 -0.17
CA GLY A 253 -20.28 15.17 0.60
C GLY A 253 -20.09 14.81 2.07
N ARG A 254 -21.08 14.18 2.69
CA ARG A 254 -20.97 13.71 4.07
C ARG A 254 -19.85 12.68 4.27
N ILE A 255 -19.67 11.77 3.32
CA ILE A 255 -18.55 10.81 3.36
C ILE A 255 -17.21 11.54 3.25
N ALA A 256 -17.09 12.54 2.37
CA ALA A 256 -15.86 13.31 2.23
C ALA A 256 -15.50 14.05 3.52
N GLU A 257 -16.47 14.71 4.16
CA GLU A 257 -16.29 15.39 5.46
C GLU A 257 -15.80 14.44 6.55
N LEU A 258 -16.48 13.29 6.71
CA LEU A 258 -16.13 12.28 7.71
C LEU A 258 -14.76 11.66 7.42
N ALA A 259 -14.46 11.36 6.15
CA ALA A 259 -13.17 10.82 5.74
C ALA A 259 -12.05 11.82 6.07
N ARG A 260 -12.25 13.12 5.81
CA ARG A 260 -11.29 14.17 6.15
C ARG A 260 -11.06 14.26 7.66
N ALA A 261 -12.14 14.27 8.45
CA ALA A 261 -12.05 14.28 9.91
C ALA A 261 -11.36 13.02 10.49
N GLU A 262 -11.44 11.89 9.78
CA GLU A 262 -10.75 10.65 10.14
C GLU A 262 -9.28 10.62 9.68
N GLY A 263 -8.81 11.56 8.86
CA GLY A 263 -7.48 11.49 8.24
C GLY A 263 -7.39 10.49 7.08
N LEU A 264 -8.52 10.14 6.47
CA LEU A 264 -8.63 9.36 5.24
C LEU A 264 -8.54 10.28 4.01
N TRP A 265 -7.41 10.99 3.92
CA TRP A 265 -7.18 12.09 2.96
C TRP A 265 -7.40 11.69 1.50
N GLU A 266 -6.89 10.53 1.08
CA GLU A 266 -7.04 10.03 -0.30
C GLU A 266 -8.52 9.85 -0.68
N THR A 267 -9.33 9.28 0.23
CA THR A 267 -10.77 9.11 0.02
C THR A 267 -11.49 10.45 0.04
N ALA A 268 -11.15 11.36 0.96
CA ALA A 268 -11.75 12.69 1.02
C ALA A 268 -11.50 13.49 -0.27
N GLN A 269 -10.23 13.60 -0.69
CA GLN A 269 -9.82 14.35 -1.88
C GLN A 269 -10.46 13.82 -3.16
N ARG A 270 -10.53 12.48 -3.31
CA ARG A 270 -11.18 11.85 -4.46
C ARG A 270 -12.66 12.20 -4.54
N LEU A 271 -13.36 12.19 -3.40
CA LEU A 271 -14.78 12.51 -3.34
C LEU A 271 -15.04 14.00 -3.56
N GLU A 272 -14.24 14.87 -2.96
CA GLU A 272 -14.32 16.33 -3.15
C GLU A 272 -14.13 16.70 -4.62
N LYS A 273 -13.10 16.16 -5.27
CA LYS A 273 -12.86 16.37 -6.70
C LYS A 273 -14.03 15.89 -7.58
N ALA A 274 -14.63 14.74 -7.25
CA ALA A 274 -15.80 14.24 -7.97
C ALA A 274 -17.04 15.12 -7.77
N LEU A 275 -17.19 15.73 -6.59
CA LEU A 275 -18.28 16.67 -6.27
C LEU A 275 -18.08 18.06 -6.89
N GLU A 276 -16.84 18.47 -7.14
CA GLU A 276 -16.50 19.69 -7.87
C GLU A 276 -16.77 19.52 -9.37
N ALA A 277 -16.28 18.44 -9.97
CA ALA A 277 -16.49 18.16 -11.39
C ALA A 277 -17.97 18.09 -11.78
N SER A 278 -18.84 17.56 -10.91
CA SER A 278 -20.29 17.52 -11.17
C SER A 278 -20.99 18.87 -11.08
N LYS A 279 -20.43 19.85 -10.36
CA LYS A 279 -20.95 21.23 -10.32
C LYS A 279 -20.65 22.00 -11.61
N ASP A 280 -19.51 21.70 -12.23
CA ASP A 280 -19.07 22.38 -13.44
C ASP A 280 -19.86 21.88 -14.67
N ASP A 281 -20.22 20.59 -14.69
CA ASP A 281 -21.07 19.99 -15.74
C ASP A 281 -22.50 20.56 -15.73
N GLU A 282 -23.05 20.85 -14.53
CA GLU A 282 -24.35 21.54 -14.36
C GLU A 282 -24.31 23.03 -14.77
N ARG A 283 -23.12 23.61 -14.95
CA ARG A 283 -22.90 25.05 -15.25
C ARG A 283 -22.44 25.33 -16.68
N ALA A 284 -22.21 24.31 -17.50
CA ALA A 284 -21.86 24.50 -18.91
C ALA A 284 -23.05 25.13 -19.67
N PRO A 285 -22.89 26.28 -20.35
CA PRO A 285 -23.96 26.86 -21.14
C PRO A 285 -24.24 26.00 -22.39
N GLU A 286 -25.53 25.81 -22.71
CA GLU A 286 -26.02 25.23 -23.97
C GLU A 286 -25.56 26.01 -25.20
#